data_AF-A0A7W8UR20-F1
#
_entry.id   AF-A0A7W8UR20-F1
#
_cell.length_a   1.000
_cell.length_b   1.000
_cell.length_c   1.000
_cell.angle_alpha   90.00
_cell.angle_beta   90.00
_cell.angle_gamma   90.00
#
_symmetry.space_group_name_H-M   'P 1'
#
loop_
_entity.id
_entity.type
_entity.pdbx_description
1 polymer ?
#
loop_
_entity_poly.entity_id
_entity_poly.type
_entity_poly.pdbx_seq_one_letter_code
_entity_poly.pdbx_strand_id
1 'polypeptide(L)'
;MPGTPLFIGEHERTELQRIRLLANARPVDMRTLPDLLLTPEGKAAHRDRMTGQTIAIPAAYLVTFSVETNQPHGTARHMSMSVQREGRLPNGYAAWLVAQELGFTGSLDECTTWLEDLHGHGKAVNVVQYITGSEARA
;
A
#
# COMPACT_ATOMS: atom_id res chain seq x y z
N MET A 1 -10.36 22.16 -3.90
CA MET A 1 -10.35 21.78 -2.47
C MET A 1 -8.92 21.75 -1.99
N PRO A 2 -8.56 22.34 -0.84
CA PRO A 2 -7.22 22.21 -0.30
C PRO A 2 -6.99 20.74 0.10
N GLY A 3 -6.09 20.08 -0.62
CA GLY A 3 -5.63 18.72 -0.28
C GLY A 3 -4.83 18.73 1.01
N THR A 4 -4.76 17.58 1.70
CA THR A 4 -3.79 17.40 2.78
C THR A 4 -2.38 17.56 2.17
N PRO A 5 -1.49 18.38 2.76
CA PRO A 5 -0.14 18.55 2.25
C PRO A 5 0.68 17.29 2.49
N LEU A 6 1.46 16.86 1.50
CA LEU A 6 2.36 15.71 1.60
C LEU A 6 3.79 16.20 1.86
N PHE A 7 4.47 15.58 2.83
CA PHE A 7 5.87 15.85 3.15
C PHE A 7 6.64 14.54 3.12
N ILE A 8 7.60 14.41 2.20
CA ILE A 8 8.50 13.26 2.10
C ILE A 8 9.94 13.79 2.21
N GLY A 9 10.47 13.76 3.43
CA GLY A 9 11.88 14.05 3.72
C GLY A 9 12.74 12.79 3.63
N GLU A 10 14.00 12.91 4.05
CA GLU A 10 14.95 11.80 4.08
C GLU A 10 14.49 10.66 5.00
N HIS A 11 13.88 11.00 6.14
CA HIS A 11 13.33 10.02 7.07
C HIS A 11 12.20 9.21 6.44
N GLU A 12 11.22 9.87 5.83
CA GLU A 12 10.09 9.20 5.17
C GLU A 12 10.55 8.34 3.99
N ARG A 13 11.53 8.80 3.20
CA ARG A 13 12.14 7.98 2.12
C ARG A 13 12.78 6.71 2.67
N THR A 14 13.50 6.82 3.79
CA THR A 14 14.13 5.68 4.46
C THR A 14 13.08 4.68 4.94
N GLU A 15 11.99 5.15 5.54
CA GLU A 15 10.88 4.30 6.00
C GLU A 15 10.12 3.65 4.83
N LEU A 16 9.87 4.39 3.74
CA LEU A 16 9.28 3.86 2.51
C LEU A 16 10.16 2.76 1.89
N GLN A 17 11.47 2.98 1.83
CA GLN A 17 12.42 1.97 1.37
C GLN A 17 12.42 0.74 2.29
N ARG A 18 12.34 0.94 3.61
CA ARG A 18 12.26 -0.16 4.60
C ARG A 18 11.02 -1.02 4.36
N ILE A 19 9.83 -0.44 4.25
CA ILE A 19 8.61 -1.23 4.02
C ILE A 19 8.60 -1.87 2.64
N ARG A 20 9.18 -1.23 1.62
CA ARG A 20 9.37 -1.84 0.30
C ARG A 20 10.23 -3.10 0.39
N LEU A 21 11.36 -3.05 1.09
CA LEU A 21 12.22 -4.22 1.28
C LEU A 21 11.51 -5.33 2.06
N LEU A 22 10.79 -4.98 3.13
CA LEU A 22 10.00 -5.94 3.90
C LEU A 22 8.88 -6.60 3.09
N ALA A 23 8.19 -5.85 2.23
CA ALA A 23 7.14 -6.36 1.36
C ALA A 23 7.69 -7.33 0.31
N ASN A 24 8.87 -7.06 -0.26
CA ASN A 24 9.53 -7.98 -1.19
C ASN A 24 10.04 -9.25 -0.48
N ALA A 25 10.62 -9.12 0.72
CA ALA A 25 11.10 -10.27 1.49
C ALA A 25 9.96 -11.13 2.05
N ARG A 26 8.77 -10.55 2.19
CA ARG A 26 7.56 -11.21 2.71
C ARG A 26 6.39 -10.83 1.80
N PRO A 27 6.23 -11.51 0.64
CA PRO A 27 5.09 -11.30 -0.25
C PRO A 27 3.83 -12.03 0.24
N VAL A 28 2.67 -11.43 0.06
CA VAL A 28 1.37 -11.99 0.47
C VAL A 28 0.95 -13.01 -0.60
N ASP A 29 0.72 -14.27 -0.22
CA ASP A 29 0.18 -15.27 -1.15
C ASP A 29 -1.34 -15.16 -1.17
N MET A 30 -1.87 -14.64 -2.28
CA MET A 30 -3.29 -14.38 -2.45
C MET A 30 -4.14 -15.64 -2.58
N ARG A 31 -3.53 -16.80 -2.89
CA ARG A 31 -4.27 -18.08 -2.94
C ARG A 31 -4.63 -18.58 -1.54
N THR A 32 -3.71 -18.41 -0.60
CA THR A 32 -3.89 -18.89 0.78
C THR A 32 -4.48 -17.84 1.71
N LEU A 33 -4.48 -16.57 1.30
CA LEU A 33 -4.97 -15.47 2.14
C LEU A 33 -6.43 -15.65 2.57
N PRO A 34 -7.39 -16.04 1.71
CA PRO A 34 -8.77 -16.25 2.14
C PRO A 34 -8.89 -17.25 3.30
N ASP A 35 -8.22 -18.39 3.20
CA ASP A 35 -8.23 -19.44 4.24
C ASP A 35 -7.56 -18.95 5.54
N LEU A 36 -6.45 -18.22 5.41
CA LEU A 36 -5.78 -17.61 6.55
C LEU A 36 -6.72 -16.65 7.30
N LEU A 37 -7.53 -15.89 6.58
CA LEU A 37 -8.47 -14.94 7.17
C LEU A 37 -9.73 -15.59 7.76
N LEU A 38 -9.91 -16.91 7.66
CA LEU A 38 -11.04 -17.60 8.30
C LEU A 38 -10.84 -17.79 9.81
N THR A 39 -9.59 -17.82 10.29
CA THR A 39 -9.28 -18.04 11.72
C THR A 39 -8.90 -16.75 12.44
N PRO A 40 -9.21 -16.61 13.75
CA PRO A 40 -8.76 -15.46 14.55
C PRO A 40 -7.23 -15.30 14.54
N GLU A 41 -6.49 -16.40 14.61
CA GLU A 41 -5.03 -16.41 14.63
C GLU A 41 -4.46 -15.94 13.29
N GLY A 42 -5.04 -16.40 12.19
CA GLY A 42 -4.61 -15.98 10.86
C GLY A 42 -4.95 -14.52 10.56
N LYS A 43 -6.12 -14.03 11.02
CA LYS A 43 -6.44 -12.59 10.99
C LYS A 43 -5.44 -11.75 11.79
N ALA A 44 -5.09 -12.20 13.00
CA ALA A 44 -4.11 -11.51 13.84
C ALA A 44 -2.73 -11.47 13.16
N ALA A 45 -2.26 -12.62 12.67
CA ALA A 45 -0.98 -12.71 11.97
C ALA A 45 -0.93 -11.83 10.71
N HIS A 46 -2.02 -11.79 9.93
CA HIS A 46 -2.13 -10.91 8.78
C HIS A 46 -2.10 -9.44 9.17
N ARG A 47 -2.87 -9.04 10.19
CA ARG A 47 -2.89 -7.66 10.70
C ARG A 47 -1.52 -7.23 11.20
N ASP A 48 -0.83 -8.05 11.98
CA ASP A 48 0.48 -7.71 12.55
C ASP A 48 1.52 -7.54 11.44
N ARG A 49 1.44 -8.38 10.40
CA ARG A 49 2.26 -8.24 9.20
C ARG A 49 1.98 -6.95 8.46
N MET A 50 0.71 -6.62 8.20
CA MET A 50 0.34 -5.37 7.51
C MET A 50 0.78 -4.16 8.32
N THR A 51 0.61 -4.20 9.65
CA THR A 51 1.06 -3.15 10.57
C THR A 51 2.57 -2.90 10.48
N GLY A 52 3.40 -3.95 10.37
CA GLY A 52 4.84 -3.81 10.17
C GLY A 52 5.24 -3.26 8.79
N GLN A 53 4.31 -3.29 7.84
CA GLN A 53 4.42 -2.74 6.48
C GLN A 53 3.64 -1.43 6.33
N THR A 54 3.21 -0.83 7.45
CA THR A 54 2.58 0.49 7.51
C THR A 54 3.57 1.51 8.05
N ILE A 55 3.57 2.71 7.48
CA ILE A 55 4.27 3.88 8.01
C ILE A 55 3.30 5.05 8.16
N ALA A 56 3.61 5.94 9.11
CA ALA A 56 3.02 7.25 9.17
C ALA A 56 3.89 8.23 8.38
N ILE A 57 3.28 8.98 7.47
CA ILE A 57 3.90 10.14 6.81
C ILE A 57 3.32 11.40 7.47
N PRO A 58 4.12 12.46 7.70
CA PRO A 58 3.64 13.69 8.32
C PRO A 58 2.38 14.25 7.66
N ALA A 59 1.62 15.04 8.44
CA ALA A 59 0.29 15.54 8.08
C ALA A 59 -0.81 14.47 8.00
N ALA A 60 -0.70 13.43 8.85
CA ALA A 60 -1.72 12.43 9.12
C ALA A 60 -1.96 11.43 7.98
N TYR A 61 -0.93 11.10 7.21
CA TYR A 61 -1.01 10.01 6.24
C TYR A 61 -0.60 8.69 6.87
N LEU A 62 -1.34 7.62 6.57
CA LEU A 62 -0.89 6.25 6.76
C LEU A 62 -0.72 5.59 5.41
N VAL A 63 0.40 4.91 5.22
CA VAL A 63 0.73 4.19 3.98
C VAL A 63 1.07 2.76 4.35
N THR A 64 0.34 1.81 3.79
CA THR A 64 0.61 0.37 3.88
C THR A 64 1.04 -0.13 2.50
N PHE A 65 2.07 -0.95 2.45
CA PHE A 65 2.58 -1.50 1.18
C PHE A 65 2.79 -3.00 1.25
N SER A 66 2.30 -3.72 0.24
CA SER A 66 2.50 -5.15 0.09
C SER A 66 2.93 -5.49 -1.35
N VAL A 67 3.66 -6.60 -1.47
CA VAL A 67 3.80 -7.33 -2.73
C VAL A 67 2.91 -8.55 -2.64
N GLU A 68 2.01 -8.69 -3.60
CA GLU A 68 0.99 -9.73 -3.63
C GLU A 68 1.34 -10.71 -4.74
N THR A 69 1.47 -11.98 -4.39
CA THR A 69 1.79 -13.07 -5.32
C THR A 69 0.56 -13.92 -5.59
N ASN A 70 0.55 -14.58 -6.74
CA ASN A 70 -0.56 -15.43 -7.18
C ASN A 70 -1.90 -14.68 -7.27
N GLN A 71 -1.87 -13.40 -7.62
CA GLN A 71 -3.05 -12.69 -8.12
C GLN A 71 -3.48 -13.30 -9.47
N PRO A 72 -4.75 -13.11 -9.91
CA PRO A 72 -5.21 -13.61 -11.20
C PRO A 72 -4.34 -13.21 -12.39
N HIS A 73 -3.65 -12.07 -12.30
CA HIS A 73 -2.73 -11.56 -13.34
C HIS A 73 -1.24 -11.61 -12.94
N GLY A 74 -0.87 -12.42 -11.94
CA GLY A 74 0.53 -12.66 -11.54
C GLY A 74 0.91 -12.05 -10.20
N THR A 75 2.02 -11.31 -10.15
CA THR A 75 2.48 -10.61 -8.95
C THR A 75 2.12 -9.12 -9.07
N ALA A 76 1.70 -8.50 -7.99
CA ALA A 76 1.34 -7.08 -7.96
C ALA A 76 2.01 -6.34 -6.81
N ARG A 77 2.28 -5.05 -7.03
CA ARG A 77 2.53 -4.06 -5.98
C ARG A 77 1.18 -3.51 -5.55
N HIS A 78 0.91 -3.46 -4.26
CA HIS A 78 -0.31 -2.89 -3.72
C HIS A 78 0.04 -1.90 -2.61
N MET A 79 -0.39 -0.66 -2.78
CA MET A 79 -0.28 0.40 -1.79
C MET A 79 -1.67 0.83 -1.36
N SER A 80 -1.91 0.89 -0.05
CA SER A 80 -3.07 1.53 0.54
C SER A 80 -2.63 2.79 1.27
N MET A 81 -3.24 3.93 0.95
CA MET A 81 -2.93 5.21 1.59
C MET A 81 -4.21 5.82 2.16
N SER A 82 -4.19 6.27 3.40
CA SER A 82 -5.31 6.96 4.04
C SER A 82 -4.88 8.27 4.69
N VAL A 83 -5.84 9.15 4.96
CA VAL A 83 -5.63 10.35 5.80
C VAL A 83 -6.36 10.12 7.11
N GLN A 84 -5.65 10.14 8.23
CA GLN A 84 -6.20 10.07 9.60
C GLN A 84 -6.84 11.42 10.00
N ARG A 85 -7.70 11.96 9.14
CA ARG A 85 -8.53 13.13 9.39
C ARG A 85 -9.91 12.84 8.82
N GLU A 86 -10.93 13.03 9.65
CA GLU A 86 -12.30 12.76 9.27
C GLU A 86 -12.71 13.52 7.99
N GLY A 87 -13.40 12.82 7.08
CA GLY A 87 -13.88 13.38 5.82
C GLY A 87 -12.80 13.75 4.80
N ARG A 88 -11.52 13.38 5.03
CA ARG A 88 -10.42 13.65 4.09
C ARG A 88 -9.99 12.39 3.36
N LEU A 89 -9.52 12.63 2.13
CA LEU A 89 -8.97 11.65 1.22
C LEU A 89 -7.55 12.05 0.86
N PRO A 90 -6.64 11.09 0.66
CA PRO A 90 -5.40 11.37 -0.06
C PRO A 90 -5.74 11.92 -1.43
N ASN A 91 -5.05 12.99 -1.84
CA ASN A 91 -5.15 13.45 -3.21
C ASN A 91 -4.36 12.48 -4.11
N GLY A 92 -4.80 12.27 -5.36
CA GLY A 92 -4.17 11.30 -6.26
C GLY A 92 -2.70 11.61 -6.55
N TYR A 93 -2.31 12.88 -6.59
CA TYR A 93 -0.92 13.28 -6.78
C TYR A 93 -0.02 12.84 -5.61
N ALA A 94 -0.50 12.96 -4.37
CA ALA A 94 0.20 12.51 -3.17
C ALA A 94 0.31 10.98 -3.14
N ALA A 95 -0.76 10.27 -3.48
CA ALA A 95 -0.74 8.83 -3.63
C ALA A 95 0.29 8.39 -4.67
N TRP A 96 0.33 9.06 -5.82
CA TRP A 96 1.28 8.75 -6.88
C TRP A 96 2.74 9.00 -6.47
N LEU A 97 3.05 10.13 -5.82
CA LEU A 97 4.39 10.41 -5.33
C LEU A 97 4.88 9.34 -4.35
N VAL A 98 4.03 8.90 -3.42
CA VAL A 98 4.37 7.80 -2.50
C VAL A 98 4.54 6.48 -3.25
N ALA A 99 3.67 6.18 -4.21
CA ALA A 99 3.76 4.97 -5.02
C ALA A 99 5.09 4.89 -5.79
N GLN A 100 5.59 6.01 -6.33
CA GLN A 100 6.89 6.05 -7.01
C GLN A 100 8.05 5.65 -6.07
N GLU A 101 8.05 6.11 -4.82
CA GLU A 101 9.06 5.70 -3.81
C GLU A 101 8.99 4.19 -3.52
N LEU A 102 7.80 3.61 -3.59
CA LEU A 102 7.55 2.17 -3.39
C LEU A 102 7.85 1.32 -4.64
N GLY A 103 8.28 1.94 -5.75
CA GLY A 103 8.69 1.27 -6.97
C GLY A 103 7.57 1.06 -7.98
N PHE A 104 6.46 1.79 -7.88
CA PHE A 104 5.50 1.88 -8.98
C PHE A 104 6.11 2.67 -10.15
N THR A 105 5.79 2.29 -11.37
CA THR A 105 6.32 2.90 -12.61
C THR A 105 5.20 3.46 -13.49
N GLY A 106 5.51 4.36 -14.41
CA GLY A 106 4.51 4.94 -15.32
C GLY A 106 3.70 6.07 -14.68
N SER A 107 2.38 5.89 -14.59
CA SER A 107 1.43 6.86 -14.05
C SER A 107 0.32 6.21 -13.21
N LEU A 108 -0.39 7.02 -12.42
CA LEU A 108 -1.52 6.55 -11.60
C LEU A 108 -2.67 5.99 -12.46
N ASP A 109 -2.89 6.54 -13.65
CA ASP A 109 -3.98 6.13 -14.56
C ASP A 109 -3.73 4.75 -15.20
N GLU A 110 -2.47 4.28 -15.20
CA GLU A 110 -2.09 2.94 -15.64
C GLU A 110 -2.21 1.90 -14.51
N CYS A 111 -2.51 2.34 -13.29
CA CYS A 111 -2.72 1.48 -12.13
C CYS A 111 -4.22 1.19 -11.94
N THR A 112 -4.52 0.03 -11.35
CA THR A 112 -5.88 -0.21 -10.83
C THR A 112 -6.01 0.57 -9.52
N THR A 113 -6.96 1.49 -9.44
CA THR A 113 -7.20 2.29 -8.24
C THR A 113 -8.65 2.21 -7.79
N TRP A 114 -8.87 2.19 -6.49
CA TRP A 114 -10.21 2.31 -5.91
C TRP A 114 -10.16 2.99 -4.55
N LEU A 115 -11.32 3.50 -4.13
CA LEU A 115 -11.51 4.00 -2.77
C LEU A 115 -12.08 2.91 -1.88
N GLU A 116 -11.54 2.79 -0.68
CA GLU A 116 -12.01 1.88 0.35
C GLU A 116 -12.53 2.66 1.55
N ASP A 117 -13.70 2.30 2.06
CA ASP A 117 -14.26 2.85 3.29
C ASP A 117 -13.66 2.12 4.49
N LEU A 118 -12.80 2.82 5.24
CA LEU A 118 -12.27 2.32 6.51
C LEU A 118 -13.33 2.60 7.58
N HIS A 119 -14.13 1.58 7.93
CA HIS A 119 -15.21 1.69 8.91
C HIS A 119 -14.79 2.48 10.17
N GLY A 120 -15.24 3.74 10.29
CA GLY A 120 -14.97 4.62 11.43
C GLY A 120 -13.66 5.42 11.39
N HIS A 121 -12.82 5.26 10.36
CA HIS A 121 -11.48 5.86 10.30
C HIS A 121 -11.20 6.68 9.03
N GLY A 122 -12.20 6.84 8.16
CA GLY A 122 -12.11 7.63 6.93
C GLY A 122 -12.09 6.74 5.69
N LYS A 123 -11.38 7.19 4.66
CA LYS A 123 -11.27 6.48 3.39
C LYS A 123 -9.79 6.28 3.03
N ALA A 124 -9.50 5.15 2.39
CA ALA A 124 -8.19 4.89 1.78
C ALA A 124 -8.30 4.95 0.25
N VAL A 125 -7.20 5.30 -0.41
CA VAL A 125 -6.98 5.02 -1.82
C VAL A 125 -6.07 3.81 -1.93
N ASN A 126 -6.51 2.81 -2.67
CA ASN A 126 -5.71 1.65 -3.01
C ASN A 126 -5.17 1.83 -4.43
N VAL A 127 -3.90 1.50 -4.62
CA VAL A 127 -3.19 1.56 -5.90
C VAL A 127 -2.52 0.22 -6.14
N VAL A 128 -2.88 -0.44 -7.23
CA VAL A 128 -2.36 -1.76 -7.61
C VAL A 128 -1.72 -1.68 -8.99
N GLN A 129 -0.48 -2.18 -9.08
CA GLN A 129 0.26 -2.33 -10.33
C GLN A 129 0.79 -3.75 -10.46
N TYR A 130 0.42 -4.44 -11.54
CA TYR A 130 0.99 -5.75 -11.86
C TYR A 130 2.45 -5.63 -12.31
N ILE A 131 3.29 -6.50 -11.78
CA ILE A 131 4.72 -6.59 -12.10
C ILE A 131 4.85 -7.40 -13.41
N THR A 132 5.28 -6.75 -14.48
CA THR A 132 5.50 -7.40 -15.78
C THR A 132 6.88 -8.05 -15.87
N GLY A 133 7.04 -9.00 -16.78
CA GLY A 133 8.03 -10.09 -16.70
C GLY A 133 9.53 -9.76 -16.59
N SER A 134 10.00 -8.53 -16.85
CA SER A 134 11.40 -8.18 -16.63
C SER A 134 11.73 -7.91 -15.15
N GLU A 135 10.74 -7.49 -14.35
CA GLU A 135 10.91 -7.19 -12.93
C GLU A 135 10.60 -8.39 -12.03
N ALA A 136 9.86 -9.39 -12.52
CA ALA A 136 9.46 -10.57 -11.75
C ALA A 136 10.60 -11.59 -11.53
N ARG A 137 11.78 -11.37 -12.12
CA ARG A 137 12.94 -12.28 -12.10
C ARG A 137 14.16 -11.72 -11.35
N ALA A 138 14.05 -10.53 -10.76
CA ALA A 138 15.12 -9.85 -10.03
C ALA A 138 15.10 -10.16 -8.53
#